data_AF-A0A7Y5DXC1-F1
#
_entry.id   AF-A0A7Y5DXC1-F1
#
_cell.length_a   1.000
_cell.length_b   1.000
_cell.length_c   1.000
_cell.angle_alpha   90.00
_cell.angle_beta   90.00
_cell.angle_gamma   90.00
#
_symmetry.space_group_name_H-M   'P 1'
#
loop_
_entity.id
_entity.type
_entity.pdbx_description
1 polymer ?
#
loop_
_entity_poly.entity_id
_entity_poly.type
_entity_poly.pdbx_seq_one_letter_code
_entity_poly.pdbx_strand_id
1 'polypeptide(L)'
;MNWLGIRLPVLLAVLACAALGGGLFAWLLTRGIDAPYLVGVVVGVGAAAVSRERSGMRGVWCGVFSVWAGAIAQRLAGPYATVSLFGFASTLTWGRAALFSLGAALAAAIGSRGLRRPR
;
A
#
# COMPACT_ATOMS: atom_id res chain seq x y z
N MET A 1 23.81 -0.27 10.42
CA MET A 1 22.96 -0.33 9.20
C MET A 1 21.64 -1.00 9.57
N ASN A 2 20.49 -0.36 9.33
CA ASN A 2 19.20 -1.04 9.54
C ASN A 2 19.03 -2.09 8.45
N TRP A 3 19.05 -3.38 8.81
CA TRP A 3 18.85 -4.51 7.88
C TRP A 3 17.58 -4.37 7.03
N LEU A 4 16.54 -3.72 7.57
CA LEU A 4 15.26 -3.52 6.90
C LEU A 4 15.26 -2.36 5.88
N GLY A 5 16.30 -1.53 5.81
CA GLY A 5 16.35 -0.38 4.88
C GLY A 5 15.30 0.71 5.15
N ILE A 6 14.60 0.65 6.29
CA ILE A 6 13.57 1.60 6.72
C ILE A 6 13.87 2.07 8.16
N ARG A 7 13.63 3.36 8.44
CA ARG A 7 13.74 3.93 9.80
C ARG A 7 12.41 3.78 10.50
N LEU A 8 12.40 3.58 11.81
CA LEU A 8 11.18 3.42 12.61
C LEU A 8 10.08 4.47 12.33
N PRO A 9 10.35 5.79 12.31
CA PRO A 9 9.29 6.78 12.03
C PRO A 9 8.68 6.62 10.64
N VAL A 10 9.48 6.19 9.65
CA VAL A 10 9.01 5.94 8.29
C VAL A 10 8.17 4.67 8.23
N LEU A 11 8.55 3.63 8.98
CA LEU A 11 7.75 2.41 9.11
C LEU A 11 6.39 2.70 9.74
N LEU A 12 6.34 3.48 10.83
CA LEU A 12 5.09 3.88 11.47
C LEU A 12 4.20 4.69 10.52
N ALA A 13 4.79 5.62 9.76
CA ALA A 13 4.05 6.39 8.76
C ALA A 13 3.48 5.50 7.64
N VAL A 14 4.27 4.53 7.17
CA VAL A 14 3.83 3.52 6.19
C VAL A 14 2.67 2.70 6.73
N LEU A 15 2.76 2.21 7.97
CA LEU A 15 1.68 1.42 8.59
C LEU A 15 0.41 2.25 8.79
N ALA A 16 0.52 3.48 9.27
CA ALA A 16 -0.61 4.38 9.43
C ALA A 16 -1.28 4.70 8.07
N CYS A 17 -0.48 5.01 7.05
CA CYS A 17 -0.98 5.27 5.70
C CYS A 17 -1.53 4.01 5.03
N ALA A 18 -1.01 2.82 5.35
CA ALA A 18 -1.55 1.55 4.90
C ALA A 18 -2.92 1.30 5.51
N ALA A 19 -3.11 1.56 6.80
CA ALA A 19 -4.40 1.48 7.45
C ALA A 19 -5.41 2.49 6.86
N LEU A 20 -5.00 3.74 6.64
CA LEU A 20 -5.85 4.76 6.01
C LEU A 20 -6.20 4.41 4.55
N GLY A 21 -5.21 4.00 3.76
CA GLY A 21 -5.41 3.58 2.37
C GLY A 21 -6.30 2.35 2.27
N GLY A 22 -6.09 1.36 3.13
CA GLY A 22 -6.93 0.17 3.23
C GLY A 22 -8.37 0.52 3.63
N GLY A 23 -8.56 1.40 4.62
CA GLY A 23 -9.89 1.88 5.02
C GLY A 23 -10.61 2.62 3.88
N LEU A 24 -9.89 3.49 3.16
CA LEU A 24 -10.43 4.17 1.97
C LEU A 24 -10.84 3.16 0.88
N PHE A 25 -9.98 2.17 0.60
CA PHE A 25 -10.28 1.14 -0.39
C PHE A 25 -11.49 0.28 0.03
N ALA A 26 -11.57 -0.12 1.29
CA ALA A 26 -12.72 -0.85 1.83
C ALA A 26 -14.02 -0.05 1.66
N TRP A 27 -14.00 1.25 1.96
CA TRP A 27 -15.15 2.14 1.77
C TRP A 27 -15.51 2.37 0.29
N LEU A 28 -14.53 2.41 -0.62
CA LEU A 28 -14.80 2.46 -2.06
C LEU A 28 -15.42 1.16 -2.57
N LEU A 29 -14.96 0.02 -2.06
CA LEU A 29 -15.51 -1.29 -2.39
C LEU A 29 -16.99 -1.42 -1.97
N THR A 30 -17.40 -0.87 -0.82
CA THR A 30 -18.83 -0.87 -0.43
C THR A 30 -19.70 -0.04 -1.38
N ARG A 31 -19.10 0.83 -2.19
CA ARG A 31 -19.75 1.65 -3.22
C ARG A 31 -19.58 1.09 -4.63
N GLY A 32 -19.03 -0.12 -4.78
CA GLY A 32 -18.81 -0.77 -6.07
C GLY A 32 -17.60 -0.25 -6.85
N ILE A 33 -16.71 0.53 -6.23
CA ILE A 33 -15.51 1.07 -6.87
C ILE A 33 -14.30 0.22 -6.47
N ASP A 34 -13.71 -0.49 -7.43
CA ASP A 34 -12.54 -1.36 -7.21
C ASP A 34 -11.24 -0.64 -7.60
N ALA A 35 -10.64 0.08 -6.65
CA ALA A 35 -9.45 0.89 -6.86
C ALA A 35 -8.31 0.57 -5.87
N PRO A 36 -7.76 -0.67 -5.84
CA PRO A 36 -6.74 -1.07 -4.87
C PRO A 36 -5.42 -0.31 -5.03
N TYR A 37 -5.16 0.27 -6.21
CA TYR A 37 -3.96 1.08 -6.46
C TYR A 37 -3.88 2.33 -5.59
N LEU A 38 -5.02 2.84 -5.10
CA LEU A 38 -5.05 3.99 -4.18
C LEU A 38 -4.36 3.70 -2.86
N VAL A 39 -4.45 2.46 -2.35
CA VAL A 39 -3.71 2.03 -1.15
C VAL A 39 -2.22 2.27 -1.35
N GLY A 40 -1.70 1.90 -2.52
CA GLY A 40 -0.30 2.10 -2.88
C GLY A 40 0.12 3.56 -2.92
N VAL A 41 -0.72 4.42 -3.49
CA VAL A 41 -0.47 5.88 -3.52
C VAL A 41 -0.39 6.44 -2.11
N VAL A 42 -1.37 6.15 -1.25
CA VAL A 42 -1.42 6.67 0.13
C VAL A 42 -0.19 6.19 0.92
N VAL A 43 0.15 4.90 0.84
CA VAL A 43 1.32 4.32 1.50
C VAL A 43 2.62 4.97 1.02
N GLY A 44 2.80 5.09 -0.31
CA GLY A 44 3.98 5.69 -0.90
C GLY A 44 4.17 7.15 -0.48
N VAL A 45 3.09 7.94 -0.48
CA VAL A 45 3.11 9.34 -0.05
C VAL A 45 3.49 9.45 1.43
N GLY A 46 2.93 8.61 2.30
CA GLY A 46 3.29 8.57 3.72
C GLY A 46 4.78 8.31 3.97
N ALA A 47 5.34 7.34 3.26
CA ALA A 47 6.79 7.07 3.30
C ALA A 47 7.61 8.26 2.80
N ALA A 48 7.23 8.86 1.67
CA ALA A 48 7.96 9.96 1.06
C ALA A 48 7.91 11.25 1.90
N ALA A 49 6.81 11.50 2.61
CA ALA A 49 6.62 12.66 3.49
C ALA A 49 7.54 12.65 4.71
N VAL A 50 7.80 11.46 5.27
CA VAL A 50 8.62 11.32 6.47
C VAL A 50 10.10 11.10 6.13
N SER A 51 10.42 10.59 4.95
CA SER A 51 11.79 10.30 4.57
C SER A 51 12.51 11.45 3.86
N ARG A 52 13.76 11.69 4.27
CA ARG A 52 14.66 12.69 3.65
C ARG A 52 15.60 12.11 2.59
N GLU A 53 15.71 10.79 2.53
CA GLU A 53 16.70 10.08 1.71
C GLU A 53 16.01 9.14 0.72
N ARG A 54 16.64 8.89 -0.43
CA ARG A 54 16.16 7.87 -1.38
C ARG A 54 16.57 6.48 -0.89
N SER A 55 15.66 5.52 -0.94
CA SER A 55 15.93 4.12 -0.58
C SER A 55 15.04 3.18 -1.40
N GLY A 56 15.64 2.36 -2.25
CA GLY A 56 14.92 1.35 -3.03
C GLY A 56 14.24 0.31 -2.13
N MET A 57 14.94 -0.17 -1.09
CA MET A 57 14.41 -1.15 -0.14
C MET A 57 13.17 -0.64 0.60
N ARG A 58 13.13 0.66 0.94
CA ARG A 58 11.93 1.28 1.50
C ARG A 58 10.75 1.22 0.53
N GLY A 59 11.00 1.47 -0.75
CA GLY A 59 9.99 1.34 -1.79
C GLY A 59 9.41 -0.08 -1.85
N VAL A 60 10.27 -1.10 -1.80
CA VAL A 60 9.84 -2.51 -1.77
C VAL A 60 8.90 -2.76 -0.58
N TRP A 61 9.27 -2.31 0.62
CA TRP A 61 8.39 -2.43 1.80
C TRP A 61 7.05 -1.70 1.62
N CYS A 62 7.05 -0.50 1.04
CA CYS A 62 5.81 0.24 0.75
C CYS A 62 4.91 -0.57 -0.20
N GLY A 63 5.48 -1.19 -1.23
CA GLY A 63 4.78 -2.10 -2.13
C GLY A 63 4.14 -3.26 -1.37
N VAL A 64 4.93 -3.99 -0.58
CA VAL A 64 4.46 -5.13 0.23
C VAL A 64 3.34 -4.72 1.18
N PHE A 65 3.51 -3.65 1.95
CA PHE A 65 2.49 -3.18 2.89
C PHE A 65 1.22 -2.71 2.18
N SER A 66 1.32 -2.10 1.00
CA SER A 66 0.14 -1.68 0.23
C SER A 66 -0.69 -2.87 -0.25
N VAL A 67 -0.05 -3.95 -0.71
CA VAL A 67 -0.75 -5.17 -1.16
C VAL A 67 -1.44 -5.84 0.02
N TRP A 68 -0.73 -6.01 1.14
CA TRP A 68 -1.31 -6.62 2.34
C TRP A 68 -2.47 -5.80 2.91
N ALA A 69 -2.33 -4.47 2.97
CA ALA A 69 -3.41 -3.60 3.43
C ALA A 69 -4.63 -3.67 2.50
N GLY A 70 -4.41 -3.72 1.18
CA GLY A 70 -5.50 -3.91 0.21
C GLY A 70 -6.18 -5.28 0.36
N ALA A 71 -5.43 -6.35 0.57
CA ALA A 71 -5.98 -7.70 0.80
C ALA A 71 -6.80 -7.78 2.10
N ILE A 72 -6.31 -7.16 3.19
CA ILE A 72 -7.04 -7.06 4.46
C ILE A 72 -8.32 -6.24 4.27
N ALA A 73 -8.23 -5.08 3.61
CA ALA A 73 -9.37 -4.21 3.34
C ALA A 73 -10.46 -4.91 2.52
N GLN A 74 -10.07 -5.70 1.53
CA GLN A 74 -10.99 -6.52 0.73
C GLN A 74 -11.75 -7.54 1.58
N ARG A 75 -11.09 -8.16 2.56
CA ARG A 75 -11.76 -9.07 3.51
C ARG A 75 -12.73 -8.33 4.43
N LEU A 76 -12.50 -7.05 4.70
CA LEU A 76 -13.34 -6.28 5.63
C LEU A 76 -14.58 -5.66 4.96
N ALA A 77 -14.63 -5.59 3.63
CA ALA A 77 -15.69 -4.86 2.93
C ALA A 77 -16.04 -5.40 1.54
N GLY A 78 -17.28 -5.15 1.14
CA GLY A 78 -17.77 -5.43 -0.22
C GLY A 78 -18.04 -6.92 -0.47
N PRO A 79 -18.04 -7.36 -1.74
CA PRO A 79 -18.46 -8.71 -2.12
C PRO A 79 -17.48 -9.82 -1.70
N TYR A 80 -16.35 -9.46 -1.11
CA TYR A 80 -15.27 -10.38 -0.75
C TYR A 80 -15.16 -10.62 0.76
N ALA A 81 -16.10 -10.11 1.56
CA ALA A 81 -16.04 -10.22 3.01
C ALA A 81 -16.04 -11.67 3.53
N THR A 82 -16.58 -12.61 2.76
CA THR A 82 -16.60 -14.05 3.06
C THR A 82 -15.30 -14.76 2.68
N VAL A 83 -14.39 -14.10 1.96
CA VAL A 83 -13.13 -14.69 1.51
C VAL A 83 -12.09 -14.59 2.63
N SER A 84 -11.44 -15.70 2.94
CA SER A 84 -10.34 -15.70 3.91
C SER A 84 -9.15 -14.89 3.39
N LEU A 85 -8.31 -14.36 4.29
CA LEU A 85 -7.11 -13.62 3.87
C LEU A 85 -6.17 -14.48 3.02
N PHE A 86 -6.09 -15.78 3.31
CA PHE A 86 -5.32 -16.75 2.52
C PHE A 86 -6.00 -17.11 1.19
N GLY A 87 -7.32 -16.88 1.08
CA GLY A 87 -8.10 -16.98 -0.15
C GLY A 87 -7.96 -15.75 -1.06
N PHE A 88 -7.18 -14.73 -0.70
CA PHE A 88 -6.99 -13.54 -1.55
C PHE A 88 -6.59 -13.90 -2.99
N ALA A 89 -5.74 -14.92 -3.17
CA ALA A 89 -5.31 -15.38 -4.48
C ALA A 89 -6.47 -15.85 -5.38
N SER A 90 -7.54 -16.43 -4.82
CA SER A 90 -8.71 -16.86 -5.62
C SER A 90 -9.57 -15.68 -6.09
N THR A 91 -9.34 -14.48 -5.56
CA THR A 91 -10.03 -13.25 -5.96
C THR A 91 -9.26 -12.44 -7.01
N LEU A 92 -8.04 -12.85 -7.34
CA LEU A 92 -7.18 -12.14 -8.30
C LEU A 92 -7.50 -12.59 -9.73
N THR A 93 -8.49 -11.97 -10.35
CA THR A 93 -8.59 -11.97 -11.82
C THR A 93 -7.37 -11.25 -12.42
N TRP A 94 -7.04 -11.48 -13.69
CA TRP A 94 -5.93 -10.79 -14.36
C TRP A 94 -6.01 -9.27 -14.23
N GLY A 95 -7.20 -8.69 -14.35
CA GLY A 95 -7.44 -7.25 -14.17
C GLY A 95 -7.13 -6.79 -12.73
N ARG A 96 -7.61 -7.52 -11.72
CA ARG A 96 -7.32 -7.19 -10.31
C ARG A 96 -5.84 -7.36 -9.99
N ALA A 97 -5.20 -8.42 -10.49
CA ALA A 97 -3.77 -8.64 -10.35
C ALA A 97 -2.96 -7.47 -10.92
N ALA A 98 -3.38 -6.93 -12.08
CA ALA A 98 -2.77 -5.73 -12.67
C ALA A 98 -2.96 -4.49 -11.78
N LEU A 99 -4.15 -4.28 -11.22
CA LEU A 99 -4.43 -3.13 -10.34
C LEU A 99 -3.66 -3.19 -9.00
N PHE A 100 -3.55 -4.37 -8.40
CA PHE A 100 -2.72 -4.57 -7.20
C PHE A 100 -1.23 -4.40 -7.51
N SER A 101 -0.75 -4.92 -8.65
CA SER A 101 0.62 -4.73 -9.12
C SER A 101 0.93 -3.27 -9.38
N LEU A 102 0.00 -2.54 -9.99
CA LEU A 102 0.09 -1.10 -10.19
C LEU A 102 0.17 -0.35 -8.85
N GLY A 103 -0.68 -0.71 -7.88
CA GLY A 103 -0.61 -0.17 -6.52
C GLY A 103 0.75 -0.39 -5.86
N ALA A 104 1.26 -1.62 -5.92
CA ALA A 104 2.57 -1.97 -5.38
C ALA A 104 3.70 -1.18 -6.06
N ALA A 105 3.65 -1.06 -7.39
CA ALA A 105 4.62 -0.31 -8.17
C ALA A 105 4.58 1.19 -7.85
N LEU A 106 3.39 1.79 -7.71
CA LEU A 106 3.21 3.18 -7.30
C LEU A 106 3.74 3.41 -5.89
N ALA A 107 3.40 2.53 -4.94
CA ALA A 107 3.91 2.61 -3.58
C ALA A 107 5.44 2.53 -3.54
N ALA A 108 6.03 1.65 -4.35
CA ALA A 108 7.48 1.51 -4.44
C ALA A 108 8.14 2.73 -5.10
N ALA A 109 7.57 3.22 -6.20
CA ALA A 109 8.09 4.36 -6.94
C ALA A 109 8.01 5.67 -6.12
N ILE A 110 6.89 5.90 -5.42
CA ILE A 110 6.70 7.08 -4.57
C ILE A 110 7.49 6.90 -3.27
N GLY A 111 7.32 5.78 -2.59
CA GLY A 111 7.95 5.51 -1.29
C GLY A 111 9.48 5.44 -1.36
N SER A 112 10.07 5.04 -2.49
CA SER A 112 11.53 5.10 -2.67
C SER A 112 12.09 6.52 -2.78
N ARG A 113 11.23 7.50 -3.09
CA ARG A 113 11.58 8.92 -3.11
C ARG A 113 11.49 9.47 -1.68
N GLY A 114 12.41 10.37 -1.34
CA GLY A 114 12.28 11.22 -0.15
C GLY A 114 11.89 12.61 -0.62
N LEU A 115 10.97 13.28 0.08
CA LEU A 115 10.68 14.69 -0.18
C LEU A 115 11.85 15.52 0.34
N ARG A 116 12.78 15.87 -0.56
CA ARG A 116 13.85 16.84 -0.27
C ARG A 116 13.18 18.16 0.07
N ARG A 117 13.45 18.72 1.26
CA ARG A 117 13.15 20.13 1.51
C ARG A 117 14.07 20.98 0.62
N PRO A 118 13.56 21.96 -0.14
CA PRO A 118 14.42 22.95 -0.75
C PRO A 118 15.23 23.62 0.36
N ARG A 119 16.54 23.76 0.13
CA ARG A 119 17.43 24.52 1.01
C ARG A 119 17.21 26.01 0.81
#